data_AF-A0A1Y3EAT0-F1
#
_entry.id   AF-A0A1Y3EAT0-F1
#
_cell.length_a   1.000
_cell.length_b   1.000
_cell.length_c   1.000
_cell.angle_alpha   90.00
_cell.angle_beta   90.00
_cell.angle_gamma   90.00
#
_symmetry.space_group_name_H-M   'P 1'
#
loop_
_entity.id
_entity.type
_entity.pdbx_description
1 polymer ?
#
loop_
_entity_poly.entity_id
_entity_poly.type
_entity_poly.pdbx_seq_one_letter_code
_entity_poly.pdbx_strand_id
1 'polypeptide(L)'
;MFAESTLDAGAKFVSRRQLPGESLNAYADAIILLGRKGNCDDTLLRDQFFLGLRNAELKRQLYSSRNEPWQQFLSIAREADFANQLFPTDSTHGGVVQPPSENERFQPTPSPDADTADPHRAISAVRADTSSDIDRLVEALRRVLAEEIRGSIMPPLQQHRRVYRRPTAARAREPRCYNCGGQGHLSRQCPSVRRQNQPRRPGNDQPSA
;
A
#
# COMPACT_ATOMS: atom_id res chain seq x y z
N MET A 1 19.95 23.56 -31.02
CA MET A 1 19.05 22.79 -30.12
C MET A 1 19.94 21.81 -29.37
N PHE A 2 20.29 22.09 -28.10
CA PHE A 2 21.20 21.25 -27.34
C PHE A 2 20.46 20.00 -26.88
N ALA A 3 20.96 18.81 -27.24
CA ALA A 3 20.43 17.55 -26.74
C ALA A 3 20.63 17.50 -25.22
N GLU A 4 19.52 17.41 -24.48
CA GLU A 4 19.54 17.39 -23.03
C GLU A 4 20.21 16.10 -22.54
N SER A 5 21.28 16.24 -21.74
CA SER A 5 22.06 15.10 -21.26
C SER A 5 21.24 14.19 -20.31
N THR A 6 21.54 12.90 -20.30
CA THR A 6 20.89 11.91 -19.41
C THR A 6 21.08 12.24 -17.93
N LEU A 7 22.21 12.85 -17.57
CA LEU A 7 22.51 13.30 -16.20
C LEU A 7 21.59 14.45 -15.76
N ASP A 8 21.35 15.41 -16.66
CA ASP A 8 20.41 16.52 -16.41
C ASP A 8 18.97 16.01 -16.25
N ALA A 9 18.58 15.02 -17.06
CA ALA A 9 17.28 14.37 -16.94
C ALA A 9 17.10 13.64 -15.59
N GLY A 10 18.14 12.95 -15.12
CA GLY A 10 18.15 12.30 -13.80
C GLY A 10 18.04 13.31 -12.65
N ALA A 11 18.74 14.44 -12.73
CA ALA A 11 18.65 15.50 -11.73
C ALA A 11 17.24 16.13 -11.67
N LYS A 12 16.63 16.36 -12.84
CA LYS A 12 15.24 16.81 -12.97
C LYS A 12 14.25 15.79 -12.43
N PHE A 13 14.47 14.50 -12.70
CA PHE A 13 13.65 13.40 -12.19
C PHE A 13 13.59 13.39 -10.66
N VAL A 14 14.75 13.36 -9.99
CA VAL A 14 14.83 13.29 -8.52
C VAL A 14 14.25 14.55 -7.86
N SER A 15 14.39 15.69 -8.51
CA SER A 15 13.92 16.99 -8.00
C SER A 15 12.44 17.25 -8.30
N ARG A 16 11.80 16.44 -9.16
CA ARG A 16 10.42 16.64 -9.55
C ARG A 16 9.49 16.41 -8.36
N ARG A 17 8.65 17.40 -8.07
CA ARG A 17 7.58 17.39 -7.06
C ARG A 17 6.30 17.84 -7.74
N GLN A 18 5.15 17.32 -7.32
CA GLN A 18 3.86 17.77 -7.84
C GLN A 18 3.66 19.26 -7.55
N LEU A 19 3.22 20.01 -8.57
CA LEU A 19 3.03 21.46 -8.51
C LEU A 19 1.66 21.82 -7.88
N PRO A 20 1.46 23.05 -7.38
CA PRO A 20 0.15 23.48 -6.90
C PRO A 20 -0.87 23.47 -8.05
N GLY A 21 -2.02 22.82 -7.84
CA GLY A 21 -3.07 22.71 -8.87
C GLY A 21 -2.76 21.72 -10.00
N GLU A 22 -1.63 21.03 -9.96
CA GLU A 22 -1.31 19.99 -10.94
C GLU A 22 -2.07 18.70 -10.64
N SER A 23 -2.79 18.17 -11.63
CA SER A 23 -3.50 16.91 -11.50
C SER A 23 -2.55 15.73 -11.29
N LEU A 24 -3.03 14.70 -10.60
CA LEU A 24 -2.24 13.49 -10.33
C LEU A 24 -1.73 12.85 -11.63
N ASN A 25 -2.57 12.80 -12.67
CA ASN A 25 -2.22 12.23 -13.97
C ASN A 25 -1.12 13.04 -14.66
N ALA A 26 -1.22 14.37 -14.70
CA ALA A 26 -0.20 15.22 -15.30
C ALA A 26 1.15 15.08 -14.59
N TYR A 27 1.13 14.97 -13.27
CA TYR A 27 2.31 14.68 -12.47
C TYR A 27 2.90 13.29 -12.79
N ALA A 28 2.06 12.25 -12.86
CA ALA A 28 2.49 10.89 -13.22
C ALA A 28 3.17 10.85 -14.60
N ASP A 29 2.57 11.50 -15.59
CA ASP A 29 3.11 11.58 -16.96
C ASP A 29 4.46 12.28 -16.98
N ALA A 30 4.62 13.37 -16.21
CA ALA A 30 5.90 14.06 -16.08
C ALA A 30 6.99 13.19 -15.44
N ILE A 31 6.63 12.40 -14.41
CA ILE A 31 7.55 11.43 -13.78
C ILE A 31 7.96 10.33 -14.76
N ILE A 32 7.01 9.77 -15.52
CA ILE A 32 7.27 8.75 -16.54
C ILE A 32 8.20 9.31 -17.63
N LEU A 33 7.93 10.52 -18.11
CA LEU A 33 8.72 11.15 -19.16
C LEU A 33 10.18 11.38 -18.71
N LEU A 34 10.36 11.92 -17.50
CA LEU A 34 11.68 12.15 -16.93
C LEU A 34 12.41 10.83 -16.63
N GLY A 35 11.70 9.83 -16.10
CA GLY A 35 12.28 8.53 -15.80
C GLY A 35 12.72 7.77 -17.05
N ARG A 36 11.94 7.82 -18.15
CA ARG A 36 12.36 7.27 -19.46
C ARG A 36 13.64 7.91 -19.96
N LYS A 37 13.77 9.24 -19.80
CA LYS A 37 14.96 10.00 -20.23
C LYS A 37 16.18 9.73 -19.34
N GLY A 38 15.95 9.42 -18.06
CA GLY A 38 16.97 9.03 -17.09
C GLY A 38 17.24 7.52 -17.00
N ASN A 39 16.58 6.69 -17.82
CA ASN A 39 16.64 5.23 -17.76
C ASN A 39 16.33 4.63 -16.36
N CYS A 40 15.31 5.17 -15.69
CA CYS A 40 14.84 4.71 -14.38
C CYS A 40 13.91 3.50 -14.51
N ASP A 41 13.99 2.56 -13.57
CA ASP A 41 13.09 1.41 -13.47
C ASP A 41 11.80 1.76 -12.73
N ASP A 42 10.81 0.85 -12.79
CA ASP A 42 9.50 1.01 -12.15
C ASP A 42 9.58 1.28 -10.64
N THR A 43 10.58 0.72 -9.96
CA THR A 43 10.81 0.95 -8.53
C THR A 43 11.14 2.42 -8.27
N LEU A 44 12.08 2.98 -9.04
CA LEU A 44 12.48 4.39 -8.94
C LEU A 44 11.35 5.32 -9.37
N LEU A 45 10.60 4.99 -10.43
CA LEU A 45 9.42 5.75 -10.85
C LEU A 45 8.39 5.86 -9.71
N ARG A 46 8.07 4.73 -9.08
CA ARG A 46 7.13 4.64 -7.97
C ARG A 46 7.61 5.41 -6.75
N ASP A 47 8.85 5.20 -6.32
CA ASP A 47 9.40 5.87 -5.15
C ASP A 47 9.48 7.39 -5.38
N GLN A 48 9.92 7.84 -6.56
CA GLN A 48 9.98 9.26 -6.89
C GLN A 48 8.59 9.89 -6.93
N PHE A 49 7.63 9.22 -7.56
CA PHE A 49 6.24 9.68 -7.59
C PHE A 49 5.71 9.86 -6.17
N PHE A 50 5.82 8.81 -5.33
CA PHE A 50 5.34 8.81 -3.95
C PHE A 50 5.99 9.92 -3.12
N LEU A 51 7.31 10.10 -3.22
CA LEU A 51 8.03 11.16 -2.51
C LEU A 51 7.54 12.56 -2.92
N GLY A 52 7.29 12.76 -4.22
CA GLY A 52 6.92 14.07 -4.75
C GLY A 52 5.43 14.42 -4.75
N LEU A 53 4.54 13.53 -4.32
CA LEU A 53 3.13 13.86 -4.09
C LEU A 53 2.98 15.02 -3.07
N ARG A 54 1.96 15.87 -3.25
CA ARG A 54 1.66 16.96 -2.30
C ARG A 54 0.69 16.54 -1.21
N ASN A 55 -0.35 15.79 -1.59
CA ASN A 55 -1.43 15.43 -0.70
C ASN A 55 -0.94 14.40 0.35
N ALA A 56 -0.89 14.83 1.61
CA ALA A 56 -0.45 13.99 2.72
C ALA A 56 -1.41 12.83 2.99
N GLU A 57 -2.73 13.04 2.81
CA GLU A 57 -3.71 11.97 2.96
C GLU A 57 -3.54 10.90 1.89
N LEU A 58 -3.36 11.32 0.64
CA LEU A 58 -3.07 10.38 -0.45
C LEU A 58 -1.78 9.58 -0.18
N LYS A 59 -0.73 10.22 0.38
CA LYS A 59 0.49 9.49 0.79
C LYS A 59 0.21 8.47 1.89
N ARG A 60 -0.66 8.78 2.85
CA ARG A 60 -1.05 7.83 3.92
C ARG A 60 -1.76 6.63 3.32
N GLN A 61 -2.73 6.85 2.44
CA GLN A 61 -3.51 5.80 1.77
C GLN A 61 -2.60 4.90 0.92
N LEU A 62 -1.60 5.47 0.26
CA LEU A 62 -0.67 4.74 -0.60
C LEU A 62 0.47 4.02 0.13
N TYR A 63 0.65 4.24 1.44
CA TYR A 63 1.76 3.66 2.19
C TYR A 63 1.74 2.12 2.16
N SER A 64 0.57 1.51 2.33
CA SER A 64 0.38 0.05 2.30
C SER A 64 0.63 -0.57 0.92
N SER A 65 0.41 0.20 -0.15
CA SER A 65 0.57 -0.23 -1.54
C SER A 65 1.97 0.08 -2.11
N ARG A 66 2.90 0.57 -1.28
CA ARG A 66 4.22 1.04 -1.74
C ARG A 66 5.05 -0.04 -2.45
N ASN A 67 4.75 -1.32 -2.28
CA ASN A 67 5.49 -2.42 -2.93
C ASN A 67 4.83 -2.93 -4.22
N GLU A 68 3.68 -2.40 -4.61
CA GLU A 68 2.99 -2.77 -5.85
C GLU A 68 3.77 -2.34 -7.10
N PRO A 69 3.65 -3.06 -8.23
CA PRO A 69 4.23 -2.62 -9.50
C PRO A 69 3.64 -1.27 -9.93
N TRP A 70 4.40 -0.50 -10.71
CA TRP A 70 4.07 0.91 -11.04
C TRP A 70 2.62 1.10 -11.54
N GLN A 71 2.16 0.25 -12.45
CA GLN A 71 0.80 0.33 -13.00
C GLN A 71 -0.28 0.10 -11.94
N GLN A 72 -0.11 -0.91 -11.10
CA GLN A 72 -1.06 -1.21 -10.02
C GLN A 72 -1.06 -0.09 -8.98
N PHE A 73 0.13 0.39 -8.61
CA PHE A 73 0.30 1.52 -7.69
C PHE A 73 -0.40 2.79 -8.22
N LEU A 74 -0.24 3.11 -9.50
CA LEU A 74 -0.92 4.25 -10.13
C LEU A 74 -2.44 4.09 -10.15
N SER A 75 -2.95 2.88 -10.40
CA SER A 75 -4.39 2.63 -10.35
C SER A 75 -4.95 2.93 -8.97
N ILE A 76 -4.29 2.42 -7.92
CA ILE A 76 -4.67 2.67 -6.53
C ILE A 76 -4.56 4.17 -6.21
N ALA A 77 -3.52 4.85 -6.68
CA ALA A 77 -3.34 6.29 -6.49
C ALA A 77 -4.46 7.12 -7.13
N ARG A 78 -4.91 6.73 -8.34
CA ARG A 78 -6.03 7.39 -9.03
C ARG A 78 -7.35 7.19 -8.31
N GLU A 79 -7.60 5.97 -7.84
CA GLU A 79 -8.82 5.65 -7.09
C GLU A 79 -8.86 6.41 -5.75
N ALA A 80 -7.75 6.42 -5.01
CA ALA A 80 -7.61 7.15 -3.77
C ALA A 80 -7.72 8.68 -3.96
N ASP A 81 -7.12 9.22 -5.02
CA ASP A 81 -7.24 10.65 -5.36
C ASP A 81 -8.68 11.02 -5.70
N PHE A 82 -9.37 10.18 -6.49
CA PHE A 82 -10.80 10.36 -6.79
C PHE A 82 -11.66 10.32 -5.53
N ALA A 83 -11.40 9.39 -4.61
CA ALA A 83 -12.10 9.32 -3.33
C ALA A 83 -11.88 10.58 -2.48
N ASN A 84 -10.65 11.11 -2.44
CA ASN A 84 -10.34 12.35 -1.72
C ASN A 84 -11.00 13.59 -2.33
N GLN A 85 -11.25 13.60 -3.64
CA GLN A 85 -11.99 14.67 -4.32
C GLN A 85 -13.49 14.61 -3.99
N LEU A 86 -14.08 13.42 -3.91
CA LEU A 86 -15.49 13.23 -3.59
C LEU A 86 -15.80 13.44 -2.10
N PHE A 87 -14.88 12.99 -1.24
CA PHE A 87 -14.99 13.08 0.20
C PHE A 87 -13.77 13.82 0.75
N PRO A 88 -13.74 15.17 0.63
CA PRO A 88 -12.68 15.95 1.23
C PRO A 88 -12.64 15.64 2.72
N THR A 89 -11.52 15.07 3.17
CA THR A 89 -11.27 14.86 4.60
C THR A 89 -10.94 16.21 5.21
N ASP A 90 -11.99 16.99 5.45
CA ASP A 90 -11.85 18.29 6.09
C ASP A 90 -11.26 18.07 7.47
N SER A 91 -9.95 18.26 7.57
CA SER A 91 -9.18 18.10 8.81
C SER A 91 -9.54 19.17 9.85
N THR A 92 -10.54 20.02 9.57
CA THR A 92 -11.10 20.99 10.52
C THR A 92 -12.39 20.53 11.22
N HIS A 93 -12.99 19.40 10.81
CA HIS A 93 -14.18 18.86 11.47
C HIS A 93 -13.96 17.40 11.90
N GLY A 94 -12.93 17.19 12.73
CA GLY A 94 -12.89 16.04 13.65
C GLY A 94 -13.97 16.16 14.73
N GLY A 95 -15.23 16.32 14.31
CA GLY A 95 -16.38 16.14 15.16
C GLY A 95 -16.44 14.66 15.50
N VAL A 96 -15.86 14.29 16.63
CA VAL A 96 -16.27 13.10 17.37
C VAL A 96 -17.79 13.17 17.42
N VAL A 97 -18.47 12.25 16.75
CA VAL A 97 -19.88 11.96 17.08
C VAL A 97 -19.82 11.42 18.51
N GLN A 98 -19.93 12.31 19.49
CA GLN A 98 -20.27 11.89 20.82
C GLN A 98 -21.67 11.27 20.72
N PRO A 99 -21.88 10.06 21.26
CA PRO A 99 -23.25 9.59 21.44
C PRO A 99 -23.98 10.66 22.26
N PRO A 100 -25.22 11.04 21.92
CA PRO A 100 -25.94 12.00 22.73
C PRO A 100 -26.07 11.42 24.13
N SER A 101 -25.43 12.08 25.08
CA SER A 101 -25.52 11.79 26.50
C SER A 101 -26.99 11.86 26.90
N GLU A 102 -27.51 10.76 27.44
CA GLU A 102 -28.76 10.75 28.19
C GLU A 102 -28.69 11.83 29.28
N ASN A 103 -29.42 12.95 29.15
CA ASN A 103 -30.00 13.76 30.24
C ASN A 103 -30.44 15.20 29.92
N GLU A 104 -30.82 15.59 28.70
CA GLU A 104 -31.50 16.89 28.53
C GLU A 104 -33.02 16.77 28.67
N ARG A 105 -33.42 17.03 29.91
CA ARG A 105 -34.75 17.15 30.49
C ARG A 105 -35.64 18.12 29.68
N PHE A 106 -36.39 17.61 28.71
CA PHE A 106 -37.49 18.35 28.08
C PHE A 106 -38.66 18.48 29.07
N GLN A 107 -39.05 19.73 29.37
CA GLN A 107 -40.29 20.00 30.11
C GLN A 107 -41.51 19.77 29.20
N PRO A 108 -42.61 19.20 29.72
CA PRO A 108 -43.81 18.95 28.92
C PRO A 108 -44.69 20.20 28.82
N THR A 109 -45.07 20.58 27.60
CA THR A 109 -46.18 21.51 27.36
C THR A 109 -47.51 20.73 27.31
N PRO A 110 -48.65 21.31 27.77
CA PRO A 110 -49.86 20.55 28.01
C PRO A 110 -50.71 20.33 26.73
N SER A 111 -51.21 19.09 26.63
CA SER A 111 -52.42 18.53 26.00
C SER A 111 -53.02 19.17 24.73
N PRO A 112 -53.47 18.32 23.80
CA PRO A 112 -54.92 18.21 23.64
C PRO A 112 -55.43 16.76 23.65
N ASP A 113 -56.47 16.60 24.45
CA ASP A 113 -57.62 15.70 24.39
C ASP A 113 -57.58 14.50 23.42
N ALA A 114 -57.72 13.36 24.08
CA ALA A 114 -58.05 12.02 23.61
C ALA A 114 -58.91 11.95 22.33
N ASP A 115 -58.37 11.29 21.31
CA ASP A 115 -59.10 10.19 20.68
C ASP A 115 -58.13 9.11 20.18
N THR A 116 -58.21 7.97 20.86
CA THR A 116 -57.76 6.61 20.53
C THR A 116 -56.95 6.43 19.23
N ALA A 117 -55.62 6.52 19.31
CA ALA A 117 -54.74 5.92 18.31
C ALA A 117 -53.55 5.27 19.01
N ASP A 118 -53.60 3.94 19.13
CA ASP A 118 -52.53 3.09 19.64
C ASP A 118 -51.27 3.27 18.78
N PRO A 119 -50.18 3.87 19.32
CA PRO A 119 -48.97 4.15 18.56
C PRO A 119 -48.12 2.90 18.28
N HIS A 120 -48.44 1.75 18.90
CA HIS A 120 -47.77 0.48 18.62
C HIS A 120 -48.28 -0.19 17.33
N ARG A 121 -49.50 0.13 16.88
CA ARG A 121 -50.04 -0.38 15.61
C ARG A 121 -49.41 0.25 14.36
N ALA A 122 -48.87 1.46 14.45
CA ALA A 122 -48.25 2.13 13.30
C ALA A 122 -46.86 1.57 12.94
N ILE A 123 -46.14 0.99 13.91
CA ILE A 123 -44.78 0.48 13.71
C ILE A 123 -44.79 -0.96 13.17
N SER A 124 -45.87 -1.73 13.36
CA SER A 124 -45.97 -3.11 12.88
C SER A 124 -46.46 -3.26 11.42
N ALA A 125 -46.75 -2.18 10.71
CA ALA A 125 -47.39 -2.23 9.39
C ALA A 125 -46.44 -2.13 8.18
N VAL A 126 -45.13 -1.94 8.38
CA VAL A 126 -44.15 -2.24 7.32
C VAL A 126 -43.94 -3.75 7.35
N ARG A 127 -44.79 -4.44 6.59
CA ARG A 127 -44.83 -5.89 6.48
C ARG A 127 -43.42 -6.48 6.37
N ALA A 128 -43.16 -7.46 7.24
CA ALA A 128 -42.03 -8.38 7.22
C ALA A 128 -41.84 -9.15 5.89
N ASP A 129 -42.72 -8.94 4.90
CA ASP A 129 -42.60 -9.53 3.56
C ASP A 129 -41.40 -8.97 2.79
N THR A 130 -41.10 -7.67 2.89
CA THR A 130 -40.02 -7.08 2.07
C THR A 130 -38.62 -7.54 2.47
N SER A 131 -38.37 -7.80 3.76
CA SER A 131 -37.08 -8.34 4.22
C SER A 131 -36.89 -9.75 3.70
N SER A 132 -37.92 -10.60 3.83
CA SER A 132 -37.89 -11.98 3.31
C SER A 132 -37.78 -12.02 1.79
N ASP A 133 -38.45 -11.10 1.08
CA ASP A 133 -38.36 -10.98 -0.38
C ASP A 133 -36.97 -10.53 -0.84
N ILE A 134 -36.33 -9.61 -0.12
CA ILE A 134 -34.94 -9.21 -0.38
C ILE A 134 -34.00 -10.39 -0.14
N ASP A 135 -34.16 -11.12 0.97
CA ASP A 135 -33.36 -12.31 1.25
C ASP A 135 -33.56 -13.41 0.18
N ARG A 136 -34.80 -13.60 -0.31
CA ARG A 136 -35.10 -14.52 -1.42
C ARG A 136 -34.48 -14.06 -2.75
N LEU A 137 -34.46 -12.76 -3.02
CA LEU A 137 -33.81 -12.19 -4.21
C LEU A 137 -32.29 -12.32 -4.14
N VAL A 138 -31.69 -12.06 -2.98
CA VAL A 138 -30.24 -12.25 -2.73
C VAL A 138 -29.87 -13.71 -2.92
N GLU A 139 -30.65 -14.63 -2.38
CA GLU A 139 -30.42 -16.06 -2.52
C GLU A 139 -30.64 -16.56 -3.97
N ALA A 140 -31.64 -16.02 -4.68
CA ALA A 140 -31.84 -16.30 -6.10
C ALA A 140 -30.67 -15.81 -6.96
N LEU A 141 -30.12 -14.61 -6.68
CA LEU A 141 -28.93 -14.08 -7.35
C LEU A 141 -27.69 -14.94 -7.09
N ARG A 142 -27.49 -15.40 -5.85
CA ARG A 142 -26.39 -16.32 -5.50
C ARG A 142 -26.48 -17.62 -6.29
N ARG A 143 -27.69 -18.15 -6.50
CA ARG A 143 -27.93 -19.35 -7.31
C ARG A 143 -27.65 -19.13 -8.79
N VAL A 144 -28.12 -18.02 -9.37
CA VAL A 144 -27.83 -17.68 -10.77
C VAL A 144 -26.33 -17.53 -11.01
N LEU A 145 -25.60 -16.87 -10.10
CA LEU A 145 -24.15 -16.73 -10.19
C LEU A 145 -23.40 -18.05 -9.95
N ALA A 146 -23.98 -18.99 -9.20
CA ALA A 146 -23.42 -20.33 -9.01
C ALA A 146 -23.69 -21.27 -10.19
N GLU A 147 -24.85 -21.15 -10.85
CA GLU A 147 -25.25 -21.94 -12.02
C GLU A 147 -24.59 -21.44 -13.32
N GLU A 148 -24.33 -20.13 -13.46
CA GLU A 148 -23.63 -19.51 -14.61
C GLU A 148 -22.10 -19.73 -14.58
N ILE A 149 -21.58 -20.42 -13.58
CA ILE A 149 -20.19 -20.93 -13.59
C ILE A 149 -20.24 -22.44 -13.84
N ARG A 150 -20.96 -22.86 -14.88
CA ARG A 150 -20.67 -24.12 -15.61
C ARG A 150 -19.92 -23.78 -16.89
N GLY A 151 -18.67 -23.41 -16.72
CA GLY A 151 -17.77 -23.09 -17.82
C GLY A 151 -16.31 -22.99 -17.38
N SER A 152 -15.77 -24.07 -16.79
CA SER A 152 -14.36 -24.29 -16.44
C SER A 152 -13.77 -23.42 -15.33
N ILE A 153 -13.55 -24.03 -14.15
CA ILE A 153 -12.24 -24.14 -13.48
C ILE A 153 -12.39 -25.25 -12.40
N MET A 154 -11.32 -26.05 -12.29
CA MET A 154 -11.17 -27.34 -11.60
C MET A 154 -11.55 -27.43 -10.10
N PRO A 155 -11.75 -28.66 -9.57
CA PRO A 155 -12.47 -28.97 -8.31
C PRO A 155 -11.66 -28.82 -7.01
N PRO A 156 -12.31 -28.86 -5.82
CA PRO A 156 -11.65 -28.71 -4.55
C PRO A 156 -11.16 -30.08 -4.05
N LEU A 157 -9.85 -30.32 -4.15
CA LEU A 157 -9.22 -31.30 -3.29
C LEU A 157 -7.96 -30.72 -2.64
N GLN A 158 -8.09 -30.65 -1.32
CA GLN A 158 -7.09 -31.04 -0.33
C GLN A 158 -6.50 -29.91 0.53
N GLN A 159 -7.23 -29.71 1.63
CA GLN A 159 -6.73 -29.32 2.94
C GLN A 159 -5.40 -30.02 3.25
N HIS A 160 -4.28 -29.37 2.94
CA HIS A 160 -3.01 -29.66 3.58
C HIS A 160 -2.48 -28.37 4.21
N ARG A 161 -2.71 -28.28 5.52
CA ARG A 161 -1.81 -27.63 6.48
C ARG A 161 -0.37 -27.75 5.98
N ARG A 162 0.22 -26.64 5.52
CA ARG A 162 1.67 -26.51 5.40
C ARG A 162 2.10 -25.30 6.20
N VAL A 163 2.59 -25.61 7.39
CA VAL A 163 3.55 -24.83 8.19
C VAL A 163 4.42 -23.97 7.27
N TYR A 164 4.63 -22.70 7.64
CA TYR A 164 5.65 -21.81 7.08
C TYR A 164 6.91 -22.57 6.65
N ARG A 165 6.98 -23.02 5.39
CA ARG A 165 8.22 -23.41 4.75
C ARG A 165 8.81 -22.13 4.17
N ARG A 166 9.66 -21.53 4.99
CA ARG A 166 10.70 -20.59 4.58
C ARG A 166 11.31 -21.06 3.25
N PRO A 167 11.40 -20.23 2.20
CA PRO A 167 12.04 -20.63 0.96
C PRO A 167 13.55 -20.75 1.19
N THR A 168 14.04 -21.93 1.56
CA THR A 168 15.46 -22.27 1.46
C THR A 168 15.68 -22.93 0.11
N ALA A 169 15.92 -22.10 -0.91
CA ALA A 169 16.65 -22.48 -2.12
C ALA A 169 17.11 -21.23 -2.89
N ALA A 170 17.68 -20.26 -2.18
CA ALA A 170 18.77 -19.52 -2.81
C ALA A 170 19.87 -20.54 -3.04
N ARG A 171 20.32 -20.72 -4.28
CA ARG A 171 21.58 -21.40 -4.55
C ARG A 171 22.61 -20.80 -3.60
N ALA A 172 23.10 -21.59 -2.65
CA ALA A 172 24.13 -21.17 -1.72
C ALA A 172 25.40 -20.94 -2.54
N ARG A 173 25.54 -19.74 -3.12
CA ARG A 173 26.85 -19.21 -3.47
C ARG A 173 27.54 -19.00 -2.14
N GLU A 174 28.52 -19.84 -1.88
CA GLU A 174 29.39 -19.70 -0.73
C GLU A 174 29.94 -18.27 -0.71
N PRO A 175 29.86 -17.54 0.42
CA PRO A 175 30.24 -16.14 0.46
C PRO A 175 31.70 -16.02 0.04
N ARG A 176 31.95 -15.29 -1.06
CA ARG A 176 33.30 -15.00 -1.55
C ARG A 176 33.76 -13.67 -0.96
N CYS A 177 34.92 -13.69 -0.34
CA CYS A 177 35.54 -12.52 0.25
C CYS A 177 35.97 -11.55 -0.84
N TYR A 178 35.50 -10.31 -0.77
CA TYR A 178 35.88 -9.27 -1.74
C TYR A 178 37.31 -8.74 -1.50
N ASN A 179 37.94 -9.09 -0.38
CA ASN A 179 39.30 -8.65 -0.06
C ASN A 179 40.37 -9.65 -0.55
N CYS A 180 40.17 -10.95 -0.38
CA CYS A 180 41.16 -11.98 -0.74
C CYS A 180 40.68 -13.00 -1.78
N GLY A 181 39.41 -12.93 -2.20
CA GLY A 181 38.81 -13.89 -3.14
C GLY A 181 38.51 -15.26 -2.55
N GLY A 182 38.83 -15.51 -1.27
CA GLY A 182 38.56 -16.77 -0.58
C GLY A 182 37.06 -17.04 -0.39
N GLN A 183 36.68 -18.31 -0.27
CA GLN A 183 35.28 -18.74 -0.07
C GLN A 183 35.02 -19.00 1.43
N GLY A 184 33.74 -19.00 1.82
CA GLY A 184 33.30 -19.28 3.19
C GLY A 184 33.27 -18.06 4.13
N HIS A 185 33.63 -16.86 3.66
CA HIS A 185 33.59 -15.63 4.47
C HIS A 185 33.44 -14.35 3.62
N LEU A 186 32.94 -13.27 4.22
CA LEU A 186 32.83 -11.93 3.62
C LEU A 186 34.01 -11.04 4.08
N SER A 187 34.27 -9.90 3.40
CA SER A 187 35.43 -9.03 3.67
C SER A 187 35.61 -8.63 5.13
N ARG A 188 34.51 -8.47 5.87
CA ARG A 188 34.50 -8.11 7.31
C ARG A 188 35.02 -9.23 8.23
N GLN A 189 35.00 -10.46 7.75
CA GLN A 189 35.44 -11.67 8.47
C GLN A 189 36.74 -12.23 7.86
N CYS A 190 37.40 -11.46 7.00
CA CYS A 190 38.61 -11.91 6.32
C CYS A 190 39.77 -12.04 7.33
N PRO A 191 40.34 -13.25 7.52
CA PRO A 191 41.42 -13.47 8.48
C PRO A 191 42.69 -12.70 8.11
N SER A 192 42.85 -12.33 6.84
CA SER A 192 43.98 -11.53 6.35
C SER A 192 43.90 -10.05 6.72
N VAL A 193 42.72 -9.51 7.02
CA VAL A 193 42.56 -8.09 7.42
C VAL A 193 43.13 -7.85 8.81
N ARG A 194 43.10 -8.87 9.69
CA ARG A 194 43.71 -8.81 11.03
C ARG A 194 45.24 -8.68 10.99
N ARG A 195 45.90 -8.93 9.86
CA ARG A 195 47.36 -8.79 9.70
C ARG A 195 47.79 -7.36 9.34
N GLN A 196 46.90 -6.53 8.80
CA GLN A 196 47.28 -5.17 8.37
C GLN A 196 47.13 -4.12 9.47
N ASN A 197 46.43 -4.44 10.56
CA ASN A 197 46.30 -3.56 11.74
C ASN A 197 47.19 -3.98 12.92
N GLN A 198 48.25 -4.76 12.68
CA GLN A 198 49.32 -4.94 13.66
C GLN A 198 50.43 -3.93 13.35
N PRO A 199 50.93 -3.15 14.32
CA PRO A 199 52.14 -2.38 14.12
C PRO A 199 53.26 -3.35 13.74
N ARG A 200 53.90 -3.12 12.59
CA ARG A 200 55.02 -3.95 12.11
C ARG A 200 56.11 -3.96 13.18
N ARG A 201 56.40 -5.14 13.76
CA ARG A 201 57.66 -5.37 14.49
C ARG A 201 58.75 -5.72 13.46
N PRO A 202 59.93 -5.08 13.50
CA PRO A 202 61.00 -5.39 12.58
C PRO A 202 61.73 -6.68 12.99
N GLY A 203 61.96 -7.54 11.98
CA GLY A 203 63.21 -8.25 11.71
C GLY A 203 63.72 -9.29 12.71
N ASN A 204 63.80 -10.54 12.25
CA ASN A 204 64.96 -11.39 12.56
C ASN A 204 65.14 -12.41 11.42
N ASP A 205 65.98 -12.06 10.46
CA ASP A 205 66.60 -12.99 9.52
C ASP A 205 67.75 -13.71 10.25
N GLN A 206 67.67 -15.03 10.38
CA GLN A 206 68.84 -15.87 10.65
C GLN A 206 69.05 -16.82 9.46
N PRO A 207 70.24 -16.85 8.84
CA PRO A 207 70.59 -17.87 7.89
C PRO A 207 71.04 -19.13 8.65
N SER A 208 70.49 -20.29 8.28
CA SER A 208 71.05 -21.57 8.69
C SER A 208 72.28 -21.88 7.84
N ALA A 209 73.37 -22.18 8.53
CA ALA A 209 74.63 -22.68 7.99
C ALA A 209 74.47 -24.08 7.37
#